data_AF-A0A935Y595-F1
#
_entry.id   AF-A0A935Y595-F1
#
_cell.length_a   1.000
_cell.length_b   1.000
_cell.length_c   1.000
_cell.angle_alpha   90.00
_cell.angle_beta   90.00
_cell.angle_gamma   90.00
#
_symmetry.space_group_name_H-M   'P 1'
#
loop_
_entity.id
_entity.type
_entity.pdbx_description
1 polymer ?
#
loop_
_entity_poly.entity_id
_entity_poly.type
_entity_poly.pdbx_seq_one_letter_code
_entity_poly.pdbx_strand_id
1 'polypeptide(L)'
;MSNENWKDDPLENTPPVWGSGSFLRDRGYPDPTQTKIKFDLVCMIRNVVELKQLRQIDVVARVNEFERNPTLTQPDVSRILRGNVKGYSESRLMIILAALGNDVSIVINPVEGHGHIRVSERDLAVA
;
A
#
# COMPACT_ATOMS: atom_id res chain seq x y z
N MET A 1 16.18 -39.35 6.16
CA MET A 1 16.34 -37.93 5.74
C MET A 1 16.71 -37.99 4.28
N SER A 2 15.76 -37.68 3.38
CA SER A 2 15.94 -37.77 1.94
C SER A 2 17.00 -36.75 1.49
N ASN A 3 17.99 -37.25 0.76
CA ASN A 3 19.01 -36.49 0.05
C ASN A 3 18.37 -36.03 -1.28
N GLU A 4 17.55 -34.99 -1.26
CA GLU A 4 17.09 -34.35 -2.49
C GLU A 4 18.09 -33.27 -2.86
N ASN A 5 18.90 -33.57 -3.86
CA ASN A 5 19.87 -32.67 -4.46
C ASN A 5 19.08 -31.61 -5.24
N TRP A 6 19.20 -30.35 -4.83
CA TRP A 6 18.50 -29.22 -5.46
C TRP A 6 18.80 -29.06 -6.96
N LYS A 7 19.90 -29.66 -7.44
CA LYS A 7 20.28 -29.70 -8.86
C LYS A 7 19.42 -30.61 -9.73
N ASP A 8 18.60 -31.44 -9.10
CA ASP A 8 17.65 -32.34 -9.77
C ASP A 8 16.24 -31.72 -9.77
N ASP A 9 16.10 -30.43 -9.44
CA ASP A 9 14.83 -29.71 -9.50
C ASP A 9 14.38 -29.59 -10.98
N PRO A 10 13.22 -30.18 -11.36
CA PRO A 10 12.71 -30.07 -12.73
C PRO A 10 12.43 -28.61 -13.16
N LEU A 11 12.37 -27.66 -12.22
CA LEU A 11 12.24 -26.24 -12.50
C LEU A 11 13.56 -25.56 -12.89
N GLU A 12 14.72 -26.15 -12.61
CA GLU A 12 16.03 -25.50 -12.83
C GLU A 12 16.33 -25.25 -14.33
N ASN A 13 15.79 -26.10 -15.21
CA ASN A 13 15.91 -25.95 -16.67
C ASN A 13 14.70 -25.25 -17.31
N THR A 14 13.75 -24.77 -16.51
CA THR A 14 12.58 -24.06 -17.04
C THR A 14 13.00 -22.63 -17.42
N PRO A 15 12.80 -22.18 -18.68
CA PRO A 15 13.13 -20.83 -19.07
C PRO A 15 12.33 -19.81 -18.24
N PRO A 16 12.91 -18.64 -17.90
CA PRO A 16 12.21 -17.62 -17.12
C PRO A 16 10.88 -17.24 -17.77
N VAL A 17 9.80 -17.34 -17.01
CA VAL A 17 8.48 -16.88 -17.46
C VAL A 17 8.40 -15.37 -17.21
N TRP A 18 8.18 -14.61 -18.27
CA TRP A 18 7.94 -13.17 -18.16
C TRP A 18 6.56 -12.94 -17.55
N GLY A 19 6.51 -12.33 -16.36
CA GLY A 19 5.26 -11.91 -15.73
C GLY A 19 4.56 -10.83 -16.58
N SER A 20 3.29 -10.55 -16.29
CA SER A 20 2.47 -9.60 -17.05
C SER A 20 2.89 -8.13 -16.87
N GLY A 21 4.05 -7.87 -16.27
CA GLY A 21 4.48 -6.55 -15.79
C GLY A 21 3.72 -6.05 -14.56
N SER A 22 2.84 -6.86 -13.97
CA SER A 22 2.08 -6.53 -12.76
C SER A 22 2.09 -7.72 -11.82
N PHE A 23 2.96 -7.66 -10.79
CA PHE A 23 3.03 -8.69 -9.74
C PHE A 23 1.65 -9.03 -9.15
N LEU A 24 0.77 -8.04 -9.01
CA LEU A 24 -0.58 -8.24 -8.47
C LEU A 24 -1.49 -9.02 -9.43
N ARG A 25 -1.35 -8.81 -10.73
CA ARG A 25 -2.06 -9.60 -11.74
C ARG A 25 -1.52 -11.03 -11.78
N ASP A 26 -0.21 -11.18 -11.78
CA ASP A 26 0.47 -12.47 -11.78
C ASP A 26 0.11 -13.29 -10.52
N ARG A 27 -0.17 -12.62 -9.41
CA ARG A 27 -0.59 -13.23 -8.14
C ARG A 27 -2.10 -13.52 -8.04
N GLY A 28 -2.89 -13.15 -9.06
CA GLY A 28 -4.32 -13.45 -9.15
C GLY A 28 -5.23 -12.55 -8.31
N TYR A 29 -4.83 -11.32 -8.00
CA TYR A 29 -5.72 -10.39 -7.31
C TYR A 29 -6.90 -10.00 -8.22
N PRO A 30 -8.14 -9.99 -7.71
CA PRO A 30 -9.34 -9.73 -8.52
C PRO A 30 -9.39 -8.30 -9.04
N ASP A 31 -8.82 -7.34 -8.30
CA ASP A 31 -8.62 -5.96 -8.77
C ASP A 31 -7.18 -5.51 -8.52
N PRO A 32 -6.27 -5.74 -9.48
CA PRO A 32 -4.87 -5.36 -9.36
C PRO A 32 -4.66 -3.84 -9.22
N THR A 33 -5.51 -3.03 -9.86
CA THR A 33 -5.37 -1.56 -9.86
C THR A 33 -5.74 -0.99 -8.49
N GLN A 34 -6.92 -1.34 -7.96
CA GLN A 34 -7.32 -0.93 -6.61
C GLN A 34 -6.36 -1.47 -5.56
N THR A 35 -5.95 -2.73 -5.69
CA THR A 35 -5.00 -3.35 -4.75
C THR A 35 -3.67 -2.61 -4.75
N LYS A 36 -3.16 -2.19 -5.92
CA LYS A 36 -1.94 -1.39 -6.01
C LYS A 36 -2.08 -0.06 -5.28
N ILE A 37 -3.17 0.68 -5.52
CA ILE A 37 -3.44 1.97 -4.88
C ILE A 37 -3.43 1.82 -3.36
N LYS A 38 -4.12 0.80 -2.82
CA LYS A 38 -4.14 0.56 -1.39
C LYS A 38 -2.76 0.22 -0.84
N PHE A 39 -1.97 -0.60 -1.54
CA PHE A 39 -0.60 -0.90 -1.13
C PHE A 39 0.29 0.34 -1.11
N ASP A 40 0.23 1.16 -2.15
CA ASP A 40 1.02 2.40 -2.22
C ASP A 40 0.64 3.34 -1.06
N LEU A 41 -0.65 3.54 -0.79
CA LEU A 41 -1.14 4.35 0.35
C LEU A 41 -0.67 3.79 1.69
N VAL A 42 -0.73 2.46 1.89
CA VAL A 42 -0.23 1.82 3.12
C VAL A 42 1.28 1.98 3.29
N CYS A 43 2.05 1.91 2.20
CA CYS A 43 3.48 2.17 2.25
C CYS A 43 3.77 3.60 2.72
N MET A 44 3.05 4.59 2.19
CA MET A 44 3.17 5.97 2.66
C MET A 44 2.77 6.12 4.13
N ILE A 45 1.68 5.48 4.57
CA ILE A 45 1.28 5.49 6.00
C ILE A 45 2.40 4.91 6.87
N ARG A 46 2.98 3.77 6.47
CA ARG A 46 4.10 3.15 7.18
C ARG A 46 5.28 4.12 7.27
N ASN A 47 5.70 4.71 6.16
CA ASN A 47 6.81 5.65 6.11
C ASN A 47 6.58 6.81 7.09
N VAL A 48 5.39 7.41 7.07
CA VAL A 48 5.04 8.52 7.97
C VAL A 48 5.08 8.09 9.44
N VAL A 49 4.53 6.90 9.76
CA VAL A 49 4.54 6.36 11.12
C VAL A 49 5.97 6.11 11.61
N GLU A 50 6.83 5.55 10.77
CA GLU A 50 8.24 5.28 11.08
C GLU A 50 9.04 6.57 11.24
N LEU A 51 8.93 7.50 10.29
CA LEU A 51 9.60 8.81 10.31
C LEU A 51 9.24 9.64 11.54
N LYS A 52 7.97 9.60 11.96
CA LYS A 52 7.48 10.32 13.15
C LYS A 52 7.59 9.51 14.44
N GLN A 53 8.15 8.30 14.39
CA GLN A 53 8.30 7.38 15.53
C GLN A 53 6.99 7.15 16.31
N LEU A 54 5.87 7.06 15.60
CA LEU A 54 4.56 6.94 16.21
C LEU A 54 4.31 5.49 16.63
N ARG A 55 3.78 5.31 17.83
CA ARG A 55 3.19 4.02 18.22
C ARG A 55 1.83 3.89 17.58
N GLN A 56 1.34 2.66 17.43
CA GLN A 56 0.03 2.40 16.84
C GLN A 56 -1.11 3.13 17.57
N ILE A 57 -1.01 3.28 18.89
CA ILE A 57 -1.99 4.04 19.68
C ILE A 57 -1.97 5.55 19.41
N ASP A 58 -0.81 6.10 19.03
CA ASP A 58 -0.66 7.51 18.70
C ASP A 58 -1.27 7.82 17.31
N VAL A 59 -1.29 6.81 16.42
CA VAL A 59 -2.02 6.85 15.13
C VAL A 59 -3.52 6.84 15.38
N VAL A 60 -4.01 5.93 16.22
CA VAL A 60 -5.43 5.87 16.61
C VAL A 60 -5.90 7.20 17.18
N ALA A 61 -5.15 7.78 18.12
CA ALA A 61 -5.50 9.06 18.73
C ALA A 61 -5.62 10.18 17.67
N ARG A 62 -4.61 10.36 16.81
CA ARG A 62 -4.62 11.40 15.76
C ARG A 62 -5.77 11.25 14.78
N VAL A 63 -6.02 10.03 14.30
CA VAL A 63 -7.14 9.77 13.38
C VAL A 63 -8.46 10.04 14.09
N ASN A 64 -8.56 9.67 15.37
CA ASN A 64 -9.79 9.85 16.11
C ASN A 64 -10.08 11.30 16.52
N GLU A 65 -9.04 12.12 16.66
CA GLU A 65 -9.14 13.57 16.86
C GLU A 65 -9.49 14.31 15.57
N PHE A 66 -9.00 13.83 14.42
CA PHE A 66 -9.17 14.49 13.12
C PHE A 66 -10.60 14.39 12.55
N GLU A 67 -11.31 13.28 12.81
CA GLU A 67 -12.63 13.02 12.22
C GLU A 67 -13.69 12.82 13.30
N ARG A 68 -14.92 13.32 13.11
CA ARG A 68 -15.98 13.24 14.13
C ARG A 68 -16.56 11.84 14.36
N ASN A 69 -16.37 10.90 13.42
CA ASN A 69 -16.87 9.52 13.55
C ASN A 69 -15.82 8.45 13.16
N PRO A 70 -14.76 8.24 13.95
CA PRO A 70 -13.72 7.29 13.59
C PRO A 70 -13.67 6.10 14.56
N THR A 71 -13.91 4.92 14.01
CA THR A 71 -13.77 3.63 14.70
C THR A 71 -12.43 2.97 14.37
N LEU A 72 -11.33 3.76 14.28
CA LEU A 72 -10.01 3.16 14.08
C LEU A 72 -9.51 2.60 15.41
N THR A 73 -9.22 1.30 15.44
CA THR A 73 -8.69 0.63 16.64
C THR A 73 -7.21 0.28 16.44
N GLN A 74 -6.49 -0.01 17.53
CA GLN A 74 -5.10 -0.45 17.44
C GLN A 74 -4.95 -1.75 16.61
N PRO A 75 -5.84 -2.76 16.71
CA PRO A 75 -5.83 -3.90 15.81
C PRO A 75 -5.97 -3.52 14.34
N ASP A 76 -6.74 -2.49 14.01
CA ASP A 76 -6.85 -2.00 12.64
C ASP A 76 -5.54 -1.41 12.15
N VAL A 77 -4.91 -0.55 12.95
CA VAL A 77 -3.60 0.02 12.62
C VAL A 77 -2.56 -1.08 12.43
N SER A 78 -2.56 -2.10 13.28
CA SER A 78 -1.67 -3.25 13.13
C SER A 78 -1.88 -4.00 11.80
N ARG A 79 -3.15 -4.23 11.39
CA ARG A 79 -3.46 -4.89 10.11
C ARG A 79 -3.03 -4.04 8.91
N ILE A 80 -3.30 -2.74 8.96
CA ILE A 80 -2.88 -1.78 7.93
C ILE A 80 -1.36 -1.79 7.80
N LEU A 81 -0.63 -1.62 8.89
CA LEU A 81 0.84 -1.64 8.92
C LEU A 81 1.45 -3.03 8.64
N ARG A 82 0.65 -4.07 8.43
CA ARG A 82 1.10 -5.38 7.93
C ARG A 82 0.75 -5.61 6.45
N GLY A 83 0.21 -4.60 5.77
CA GLY A 83 -0.21 -4.70 4.37
C GLY A 83 -1.52 -5.44 4.17
N ASN A 84 -2.32 -5.67 5.21
CA ASN A 84 -3.66 -6.24 5.05
C ASN A 84 -4.66 -5.14 4.66
N VAL A 85 -4.83 -4.96 3.34
CA VAL A 85 -5.63 -3.89 2.74
C VAL A 85 -7.08 -4.28 2.42
N LYS A 86 -7.46 -5.55 2.54
CA LYS A 86 -8.77 -6.05 2.07
C LYS A 86 -9.97 -5.40 2.78
N GLY A 87 -9.81 -5.03 4.05
CA GLY A 87 -10.88 -4.45 4.88
C GLY A 87 -10.96 -2.93 4.86
N TYR A 88 -10.12 -2.24 4.10
CA TYR A 88 -10.01 -0.77 4.14
C TYR A 88 -10.25 -0.17 2.76
N SER A 89 -11.01 0.93 2.69
CA SER A 89 -11.17 1.72 1.47
C SER A 89 -9.95 2.64 1.25
N GLU A 90 -9.73 3.02 0.00
CA GLU A 90 -8.73 4.02 -0.39
C GLU A 90 -8.98 5.34 0.33
N SER A 91 -10.25 5.76 0.42
CA SER A 91 -10.67 6.96 1.16
C SER A 91 -10.25 6.91 2.63
N ARG A 92 -10.39 5.76 3.29
CA ARG A 92 -9.98 5.60 4.70
C ARG A 92 -8.48 5.73 4.86
N LEU A 93 -7.70 5.16 3.94
CA LEU A 93 -6.24 5.27 3.96
C LEU A 93 -5.78 6.71 3.70
N MET A 94 -6.43 7.44 2.79
CA MET A 94 -6.19 8.86 2.56
C MET A 94 -6.50 9.72 3.80
N ILE A 95 -7.61 9.44 4.51
CA ILE A 95 -7.93 10.12 5.78
C ILE A 95 -6.85 9.85 6.84
N ILE A 96 -6.32 8.64 6.92
CA ILE A 96 -5.22 8.32 7.86
C ILE A 96 -3.98 9.15 7.51
N LEU A 97 -3.59 9.25 6.23
CA LEU A 97 -2.48 10.12 5.81
C LEU A 97 -2.71 11.58 6.19
N ALA A 98 -3.92 12.09 5.97
CA ALA A 98 -4.32 13.44 6.34
C ALA A 98 -4.23 13.69 7.86
N ALA A 99 -4.78 12.80 8.67
CA ALA A 99 -4.74 12.87 10.12
C ALA A 99 -3.30 12.76 10.68
N LEU A 100 -2.42 12.06 9.96
CA LEU A 100 -0.99 11.99 10.29
C LEU A 100 -0.21 13.23 9.82
N GLY A 101 -0.88 14.24 9.25
CA GLY A 101 -0.29 15.53 8.88
C GLY A 101 0.34 15.57 7.48
N ASN A 102 -0.20 14.80 6.54
CA ASN A 102 0.14 14.92 5.12
C ASN A 102 -1.01 15.60 4.37
N ASP A 103 -0.71 16.43 3.39
CA ASP A 103 -1.74 16.92 2.47
C ASP A 103 -1.97 15.86 1.38
N VAL A 104 -3.23 15.47 1.17
CA VAL A 104 -3.62 14.46 0.20
C VAL A 104 -4.40 15.14 -0.92
N SER A 105 -3.77 15.27 -2.08
CA SER A 105 -4.34 15.86 -3.28
C SER A 105 -4.57 14.81 -4.37
N ILE A 106 -5.72 14.86 -5.04
CA ILE A 106 -6.00 14.07 -6.24
C ILE A 106 -5.80 14.96 -7.46
N VAL A 107 -4.83 14.61 -8.30
CA VAL A 107 -4.51 15.37 -9.52
C VAL A 107 -5.02 14.60 -10.74
N ILE A 108 -5.88 15.25 -11.53
CA ILE A 108 -6.46 14.71 -12.76
C ILE A 108 -5.83 15.44 -13.94
N ASN A 109 -5.13 14.69 -14.81
CA ASN A 109 -4.55 15.22 -16.05
C ASN A 109 -5.19 14.52 -17.25
N PRO A 110 -5.57 15.24 -18.32
CA PRO A 110 -6.05 14.61 -19.54
C PRO A 110 -4.92 13.85 -20.24
N VAL A 111 -5.27 12.72 -20.88
CA VAL A 111 -4.37 11.91 -21.71
C VAL A 111 -5.09 11.47 -22.97
N GLU A 112 -4.34 11.15 -24.03
CA GLU A 112 -4.89 10.43 -25.17
C GLU A 112 -5.10 8.94 -24.80
N GLY A 113 -6.33 8.44 -24.96
CA GLY A 113 -6.68 7.06 -24.64
C GLY A 113 -7.00 6.80 -23.16
N HIS A 114 -6.63 5.64 -22.64
CA HIS A 114 -6.88 5.24 -21.25
C HIS A 114 -5.76 5.72 -20.33
N GLY A 115 -6.14 6.46 -19.28
CA GLY A 115 -5.20 6.87 -18.23
C GLY A 115 -4.88 5.77 -17.22
N HIS A 116 -4.05 6.12 -16.24
CA HIS A 116 -3.67 5.26 -15.13
C HIS A 116 -3.88 5.98 -13.80
N ILE A 117 -4.24 5.22 -12.78
CA ILE A 117 -4.28 5.71 -11.41
C ILE A 117 -2.95 5.36 -10.75
N ARG A 118 -2.32 6.35 -10.13
CA ARG A 118 -1.06 6.19 -9.40
C ARG A 118 -1.12 6.97 -8.11
N VAL A 119 -0.40 6.48 -7.11
CA VAL A 119 -0.11 7.22 -5.88
C VAL A 119 1.37 7.53 -5.91
N SER A 120 1.72 8.80 -5.73
CA SER A 120 3.10 9.28 -5.74
C SER A 120 3.27 10.33 -4.67
N GLU A 121 4.36 10.25 -3.92
CA GLU A 121 4.79 11.35 -3.06
C GLU A 121 5.22 12.52 -3.95
N ARG A 122 4.84 13.75 -3.55
CA ARG A 122 5.34 14.93 -4.23
C ARG A 122 6.70 15.23 -3.62
N ASP A 123 7.77 14.92 -4.34
CA ASP A 123 9.09 15.45 -4.02
C ASP A 123 9.02 16.97 -4.15
N LEU A 124 8.92 17.65 -3.02
CA LEU A 124 9.28 19.06 -2.96
C LEU A 124 10.79 19.06 -3.15
N ALA A 125 11.24 19.28 -4.38
CA ALA A 125 12.62 19.70 -4.62
C ALA A 125 12.91 20.81 -3.61
N VAL A 126 13.85 20.55 -2.71
CA VAL A 126 14.33 21.53 -1.73
C VAL A 126 14.79 22.73 -2.53
N ALA A 127 13.98 23.79 -2.51
CA ALA A 127 14.30 25.09 -3.10
C ALA A 127 15.31 25.82 -2.21
#